data_AF-A0AA41V8Z2-F1
#
_entry.id   AF-A0AA41V8Z2-F1
#
_cell.length_a   1.000
_cell.length_b   1.000
_cell.length_c   1.000
_cell.angle_alpha   90.00
_cell.angle_beta   90.00
_cell.angle_gamma   90.00
#
_symmetry.space_group_name_H-M   'P 1'
#
loop_
_entity.id
_entity.type
_entity.pdbx_description
1 polymer ?
#
loop_
_entity_poly.entity_id
_entity_poly.type
_entity_poly.pdbx_seq_one_letter_code
_entity_poly.pdbx_strand_id
1 'polypeptide(L)'
;MDVDSEPSMEETILVGDDLMTGPPSPVIPQEIASHVLEGVETCDGILRNFFLCLQINDIEPFCQDEIVIYKQCVDRRDKILRQRLRESEHKLGLSMPLDDAKDRATQLQSEVTTLERRLILASGAEGMDGFRQRWSLHGRLEDTKKRLESLKQGMEKREKKEEPTSSTTTKKGWFS
;
A
#
# COMPACT_ATOMS: atom_id res chain seq x y z
N MET A 1 9.17 -27.43 39.04
CA MET A 1 8.43 -26.16 39.09
C MET A 1 8.80 -25.44 37.82
N ASP A 2 8.05 -25.73 36.76
CA ASP A 2 8.17 -25.06 35.47
C ASP A 2 7.52 -23.68 35.62
N VAL A 3 8.38 -22.68 35.81
CA VAL A 3 7.98 -21.28 35.84
C VAL A 3 7.88 -20.87 34.38
N ASP A 4 6.66 -20.83 33.86
CA ASP A 4 6.31 -20.14 32.61
C ASP A 4 6.95 -18.75 32.66
N SER A 5 8.07 -18.62 31.95
CA SER A 5 8.71 -17.34 31.74
C SER A 5 7.91 -16.66 30.64
N GLU A 6 6.89 -15.90 31.04
CA GLU A 6 6.33 -14.89 30.14
C GLU A 6 7.51 -14.05 29.62
N PRO A 7 7.65 -13.85 28.30
CA PRO A 7 8.66 -12.95 27.80
C PRO A 7 8.34 -11.58 28.39
N SER A 8 9.19 -11.09 29.30
CA SER A 8 9.15 -9.70 29.73
C SER A 8 9.24 -8.86 28.47
N MET A 9 8.15 -8.21 28.08
CA MET A 9 8.19 -7.21 27.03
C MET A 9 9.04 -6.08 27.59
N GLU A 10 10.33 -6.06 27.24
CA GLU A 10 11.18 -4.91 27.49
C GLU A 10 10.43 -3.71 26.88
N GLU A 11 10.09 -2.72 27.72
CA GLU A 11 9.50 -1.45 27.30
C GLU A 11 10.50 -0.78 26.37
N THR A 12 10.39 -1.13 25.09
CA THR A 12 11.27 -0.62 24.05
C THR A 12 10.81 0.79 23.79
N ILE A 13 11.60 1.77 24.25
CA ILE A 13 11.36 3.18 23.99
C ILE A 13 11.40 3.38 22.47
N LEU A 14 10.26 3.74 21.90
CA LEU A 14 10.14 4.09 20.49
C LEU A 14 10.77 5.46 20.25
N VAL A 15 11.60 5.54 19.23
CA VAL A 15 12.25 6.75 18.74
C VAL A 15 11.62 7.15 17.39
N GLY A 16 11.83 8.38 16.94
CA GLY A 16 11.27 8.86 15.67
C GLY A 16 11.67 8.00 14.46
N ASP A 17 12.79 7.28 14.54
CA ASP A 17 13.20 6.31 13.51
C ASP A 17 12.38 5.01 13.56
N ASP A 18 11.81 4.64 14.71
CA ASP A 18 10.89 3.51 14.85
C ASP A 18 9.53 3.79 14.21
N LEU A 19 9.20 5.05 13.91
CA LEU A 19 8.08 5.39 13.04
C LEU A 19 8.36 5.05 11.57
N MET A 20 9.62 4.77 11.21
CA MET A 20 10.01 4.29 9.89
C MET A 20 10.15 2.76 9.82
N THR A 21 9.56 2.01 10.76
CA THR A 21 9.42 0.55 10.62
C THR A 21 8.24 0.21 9.71
N GLY A 22 8.51 -0.45 8.58
CA GLY A 22 7.48 -0.79 7.61
C GLY A 22 7.38 0.21 6.45
N PRO A 23 6.49 0.00 5.47
CA PRO A 23 6.44 0.83 4.27
C PRO A 23 5.85 2.22 4.56
N PRO A 24 6.41 3.30 3.97
CA PRO A 24 5.87 4.66 4.10
C PRO A 24 4.44 4.74 3.59
N SER A 25 3.67 5.73 4.06
CA SER A 25 2.28 5.90 3.64
C SER A 25 2.11 5.94 2.12
N PRO A 26 1.09 5.24 1.58
CA PRO A 26 0.92 5.09 0.14
C PRO A 26 0.60 6.43 -0.52
N VAL A 27 1.15 6.66 -1.71
CA VAL A 27 0.79 7.82 -2.52
C VAL A 27 -0.53 7.55 -3.22
N ILE A 28 -1.53 8.38 -2.96
CA ILE A 28 -2.88 8.23 -3.53
C ILE A 28 -2.94 9.00 -4.87
N PRO A 29 -3.23 8.34 -6.00
CA PRO A 29 -3.44 9.01 -7.28
C PRO A 29 -4.70 9.88 -7.25
N GLN A 30 -4.62 11.07 -7.85
CA GLN A 30 -5.72 12.04 -7.81
C GLN A 30 -6.99 11.52 -8.47
N GLU A 31 -6.88 10.64 -9.48
CA GLU A 31 -8.01 10.13 -10.26
C GLU A 31 -8.93 9.22 -9.43
N ILE A 32 -8.40 8.58 -8.40
CA ILE A 32 -9.14 7.65 -7.53
C ILE A 32 -9.19 8.13 -6.06
N ALA A 33 -8.66 9.32 -5.77
CA ALA A 33 -8.51 9.82 -4.41
C ALA A 33 -9.85 9.96 -3.66
N SER A 34 -10.88 10.47 -4.33
CA SER A 34 -12.20 10.65 -3.72
C SER A 34 -12.79 9.35 -3.18
N HIS A 35 -12.63 8.25 -3.92
CA HIS A 35 -13.11 6.93 -3.51
C HIS A 35 -12.22 6.28 -2.46
N VAL A 36 -10.90 6.38 -2.61
CA VAL A 36 -9.94 5.71 -1.71
C VAL A 36 -9.94 6.36 -0.32
N LEU A 37 -10.08 7.69 -0.25
CA LEU A 37 -10.01 8.46 1.00
C LEU A 37 -11.35 8.57 1.73
N GLU A 38 -12.45 8.10 1.15
CA GLU A 38 -13.80 8.27 1.72
C GLU A 38 -13.92 7.63 3.12
N GLY A 39 -14.21 8.45 4.13
CA GLY A 39 -14.39 8.00 5.52
C GLY A 39 -13.12 7.44 6.19
N VAL A 40 -11.93 7.73 5.65
CA VAL A 40 -10.66 7.33 6.27
C VAL A 40 -10.30 8.32 7.38
N GLU A 41 -9.99 7.80 8.57
CA GLU A 41 -9.42 8.60 9.66
C GLU A 41 -8.00 9.08 9.29
N THR A 42 -7.78 10.40 9.31
CA THR A 42 -6.50 11.00 8.89
C THR A 42 -5.41 10.91 9.94
N CYS A 43 -5.76 10.52 11.18
CA CYS A 43 -4.92 10.58 12.37
C CYS A 43 -4.56 12.01 12.83
N ASP A 44 -5.18 13.05 12.29
CA ASP A 44 -4.79 14.45 12.55
C ASP A 44 -4.95 14.85 14.03
N GLY A 45 -6.02 14.39 14.68
CA GLY A 45 -6.24 14.64 16.11
C GLY A 45 -5.18 13.98 16.99
N ILE A 46 -4.82 12.74 16.65
CA ILE A 46 -3.76 11.99 17.35
C ILE A 46 -2.40 12.65 17.12
N LEU A 47 -2.10 13.05 15.88
CA LEU A 47 -0.87 13.75 15.52
C LEU A 47 -0.75 15.08 16.27
N ARG A 48 -1.84 15.83 16.39
CA ARG A 48 -1.86 17.08 17.16
C ARG A 48 -1.56 16.84 18.65
N ASN A 49 -2.11 15.78 19.24
CA ASN A 49 -1.82 15.41 20.62
C ASN A 49 -0.36 15.01 20.80
N PHE A 50 0.20 14.24 19.86
CA PHE A 50 1.61 13.88 19.87
C PHE A 50 2.53 15.12 19.84
N PHE A 51 2.28 16.06 18.93
CA PHE A 51 3.04 17.32 18.88
C PHE A 51 2.89 18.16 20.15
N LEU A 52 1.69 18.19 20.75
CA LEU A 52 1.47 18.88 22.01
C LEU A 52 2.30 18.25 23.14
N CYS A 53 2.38 16.92 23.22
CA CYS A 53 3.21 16.25 24.20
C CYS A 53 4.69 16.61 24.02
N LEU A 54 5.20 16.57 22.79
CA LEU A 54 6.58 16.95 22.50
C LEU A 54 6.87 18.41 22.87
N GLN A 55 5.92 19.31 22.64
CA GLN A 55 6.05 20.73 23.01
C GLN A 55 6.09 20.95 24.53
N ILE A 56 5.43 20.10 25.33
CA ILE A 56 5.39 20.23 26.78
C ILE A 56 6.61 19.60 27.45
N ASN A 57 7.06 18.44 26.96
CA ASN A 57 8.05 17.60 27.63
C ASN A 57 9.47 17.69 27.03
N ASP A 58 9.64 18.38 25.89
CA ASP A 58 10.89 18.64 25.16
C ASP A 58 11.72 17.41 24.72
N ILE A 59 11.40 16.19 25.19
CA ILE A 59 12.07 14.94 24.81
C ILE A 59 11.07 13.80 24.56
N GLU A 60 11.38 12.99 23.56
CA GLU A 60 10.57 11.87 23.08
C GLU A 60 10.21 10.79 24.13
N PRO A 61 11.08 10.43 25.10
CA PRO A 61 10.77 9.37 26.07
C PRO A 61 9.54 9.64 26.96
N PHE A 62 9.08 10.89 27.09
CA PHE A 62 7.88 11.20 27.87
C PHE A 62 6.57 11.11 27.06
N CYS A 63 6.66 10.93 25.75
CA CYS A 63 5.52 10.92 24.83
C CYS A 63 5.28 9.54 24.19
N GLN A 64 5.72 8.47 24.86
CA GLN A 64 5.67 7.11 24.31
C GLN A 64 4.24 6.66 24.01
N ASP A 65 3.27 7.03 24.84
CA ASP A 65 1.86 6.69 24.61
C ASP A 65 1.36 7.33 23.31
N GLU A 66 1.62 8.62 23.11
CA GLU A 66 1.23 9.34 21.90
C GLU A 66 1.92 8.77 20.64
N ILE A 67 3.20 8.37 20.76
CA ILE A 67 3.94 7.72 19.67
C ILE A 67 3.30 6.40 19.30
N VAL A 68 3.00 5.54 20.28
CA VAL A 68 2.34 4.25 20.07
C VAL A 68 0.97 4.43 19.42
N ILE A 69 0.14 5.35 19.95
CA ILE A 69 -1.20 5.61 19.43
C ILE A 69 -1.14 6.15 17.99
N TYR A 70 -0.21 7.08 17.72
CA TYR A 70 -0.02 7.62 16.37
C TYR A 70 0.41 6.53 15.39
N LYS A 71 1.41 5.73 15.75
CA LYS A 71 1.90 4.60 14.94
C LYS A 71 0.76 3.63 14.60
N GLN A 72 -0.02 3.21 15.60
CA GLN A 72 -1.16 2.31 15.38
C GLN A 72 -2.22 2.90 14.46
N CYS A 73 -2.48 4.20 14.56
CA CYS A 73 -3.41 4.87 13.66
C CYS A 73 -2.90 4.87 12.22
N VAL A 74 -1.65 5.26 12.00
CA VAL A 74 -1.02 5.27 10.67
C VAL A 74 -0.99 3.88 10.06
N ASP A 75 -0.61 2.85 10.83
CA ASP A 75 -0.56 1.46 10.36
C ASP A 75 -1.95 0.97 9.91
N ARG A 76 -2.98 1.27 10.71
CA ARG A 76 -4.38 0.92 10.38
C ARG A 76 -4.85 1.66 9.13
N ARG A 77 -4.63 2.98 9.08
CA ARG A 77 -5.00 3.85 7.96
C ARG A 77 -4.35 3.36 6.68
N ASP A 78 -3.04 3.15 6.69
CA ASP A 78 -2.27 2.80 5.51
C ASP A 78 -2.59 1.37 5.01
N LYS A 79 -2.96 0.45 5.92
CA LYS A 79 -3.50 -0.86 5.55
C LYS A 79 -4.81 -0.74 4.76
N ILE A 80 -5.75 0.09 5.23
CA ILE A 80 -7.03 0.35 4.55
C ILE A 80 -6.78 1.01 3.19
N LEU A 81 -5.92 2.03 3.13
CA LEU A 81 -5.59 2.74 1.90
C LEU A 81 -5.00 1.81 0.84
N ARG A 82 -4.01 0.97 1.20
CA ARG A 82 -3.41 0.00 0.26
C ARG A 82 -4.42 -1.04 -0.22
N GLN A 83 -5.34 -1.48 0.63
CA GLN A 83 -6.42 -2.37 0.22
C GLN A 83 -7.32 -1.70 -0.82
N ARG A 84 -7.83 -0.49 -0.52
CA ARG A 84 -8.71 0.26 -1.42
C ARG A 84 -8.06 0.63 -2.74
N LEU A 85 -6.77 0.99 -2.72
CA LEU A 85 -6.00 1.22 -3.94
C LEU A 85 -5.99 -0.01 -4.86
N ARG A 86 -5.68 -1.20 -4.31
CA ARG A 86 -5.67 -2.45 -5.09
C ARG A 86 -7.05 -2.80 -5.61
N GLU A 87 -8.08 -2.68 -4.77
CA GLU A 87 -9.46 -2.95 -5.17
C GLU A 87 -9.94 -1.99 -6.28
N SER A 88 -9.58 -0.72 -6.18
CA SER A 88 -9.88 0.29 -7.20
C SER A 88 -9.21 -0.06 -8.53
N GLU A 89 -7.91 -0.37 -8.53
CA GLU A 89 -7.18 -0.76 -9.76
C GLU A 89 -7.75 -2.04 -10.38
N HIS A 90 -8.05 -3.05 -9.56
CA HIS A 90 -8.68 -4.27 -10.04
C HIS A 90 -10.06 -4.00 -10.65
N LYS A 91 -10.87 -3.13 -10.04
CA LYS A 91 -12.17 -2.72 -10.58
C LYS A 91 -12.02 -1.94 -11.90
N LEU A 92 -11.01 -1.08 -12.02
CA LEU A 92 -10.69 -0.43 -13.29
C LEU A 92 -10.35 -1.49 -14.35
N GLY A 93 -9.50 -2.47 -14.04
CA GLY A 93 -9.17 -3.55 -14.98
C GLY A 93 -10.39 -4.36 -15.43
N LEU A 94 -11.41 -4.50 -14.58
CA LEU A 94 -12.66 -5.19 -14.91
C LEU A 94 -13.63 -4.38 -15.79
N SER A 95 -13.60 -3.05 -15.72
CA SER A 95 -14.71 -2.20 -16.23
C SER A 95 -14.30 -1.10 -17.19
N MET A 96 -13.05 -0.64 -17.14
CA MET A 96 -12.48 0.35 -18.06
C MET A 96 -12.40 -0.24 -19.47
N PRO A 97 -12.58 0.56 -20.55
CA PRO A 97 -12.30 0.12 -21.91
C PRO A 97 -10.90 -0.49 -22.03
N LEU A 98 -10.75 -1.55 -22.84
CA LEU A 98 -9.50 -2.33 -22.88
C LEU A 98 -8.30 -1.49 -23.32
N ASP A 99 -8.48 -0.56 -24.24
CA ASP A 99 -7.41 0.32 -24.71
C ASP A 99 -6.97 1.28 -23.59
N ASP A 100 -7.93 1.93 -22.91
CA ASP A 100 -7.65 2.78 -21.73
C ASP A 100 -6.96 2.00 -20.60
N ALA A 101 -7.37 0.75 -20.38
CA ALA A 101 -6.76 -0.12 -19.37
C ALA A 101 -5.32 -0.51 -19.73
N LYS A 102 -5.03 -0.76 -21.01
CA LYS A 102 -3.67 -0.99 -21.52
C LYS A 102 -2.82 0.27 -21.38
N ASP A 103 -3.34 1.44 -21.74
CA ASP A 103 -2.64 2.71 -21.60
C ASP A 103 -2.27 2.95 -20.13
N ARG A 104 -3.23 2.76 -19.20
CA ARG A 104 -2.96 2.83 -17.76
C ARG A 104 -1.90 1.82 -17.30
N ALA A 105 -1.94 0.58 -17.81
CA ALA A 105 -0.94 -0.43 -17.48
C ALA A 105 0.46 -0.01 -17.97
N THR A 106 0.58 0.57 -19.16
CA THR A 106 1.86 1.10 -19.66
C THR A 106 2.35 2.29 -18.85
N GLN A 107 1.45 3.19 -18.42
CA GLN A 107 1.77 4.30 -17.54
C GLN A 107 2.34 3.79 -16.20
N LEU A 108 1.64 2.86 -15.53
CA LEU A 108 2.11 2.26 -14.28
C LEU A 108 3.44 1.52 -14.45
N GLN A 109 3.62 0.79 -15.57
CA GLN A 109 4.88 0.12 -15.88
C GLN A 109 6.03 1.13 -16.03
N SER A 110 5.79 2.25 -16.70
CA SER A 110 6.79 3.32 -16.86
C SER A 110 7.16 3.99 -15.52
N GLU A 111 6.19 4.13 -14.62
CA GLU A 111 6.42 4.64 -13.26
C GLU A 111 7.26 3.65 -12.45
N VAL A 112 6.97 2.34 -12.51
CA VAL A 112 7.78 1.28 -11.89
C VAL A 112 9.23 1.37 -12.36
N THR A 113 9.47 1.42 -13.67
CA THR A 113 10.84 1.53 -14.21
C THR A 113 11.53 2.82 -13.77
N THR A 114 10.79 3.93 -13.67
CA THR A 114 11.33 5.20 -13.18
C THR A 114 11.73 5.12 -11.71
N LEU A 115 10.89 4.50 -10.87
CA LEU A 115 11.16 4.30 -9.45
C LEU A 115 12.34 3.35 -9.22
N GLU A 116 12.47 2.28 -10.00
CA GLU A 116 13.62 1.37 -9.96
C GLU A 116 14.93 2.10 -10.27
N ARG A 117 14.94 2.93 -11.33
CA ARG A 117 16.11 3.76 -11.67
C ARG A 117 16.47 4.73 -10.55
N ARG A 118 15.47 5.39 -9.96
CA ARG A 118 15.69 6.31 -8.82
C ARG A 118 16.22 5.57 -7.59
N LEU A 119 15.74 4.36 -7.33
CA LEU A 119 16.23 3.54 -6.21
C LEU A 119 17.69 3.15 -6.40
N ILE A 120 18.10 2.80 -7.63
CA ILE A 120 19.52 2.54 -7.97
C ILE A 120 20.36 3.77 -7.71
N LEU A 121 19.92 4.95 -8.15
CA LEU A 121 20.65 6.20 -7.92
C LEU A 121 20.76 6.55 -6.43
N ALA A 122 19.70 6.27 -5.65
CA ALA A 122 19.68 6.49 -4.20
C ALA A 122 20.52 5.48 -3.39
N SER A 123 21.05 4.42 -4.03
CA SER A 123 21.93 3.45 -3.35
C SER A 123 23.27 4.06 -2.92
N GLY A 124 23.75 5.09 -3.63
CA GLY A 124 24.97 5.82 -3.29
C GLY A 124 24.80 6.92 -2.25
N ALA A 125 23.58 7.19 -1.77
CA ALA A 125 23.34 8.22 -0.76
C ALA A 125 23.57 7.66 0.65
N GLU A 126 24.45 8.28 1.43
CA GLU A 126 24.77 7.83 2.79
C GLU A 126 23.95 8.55 3.87
N GLY A 127 24.01 8.06 5.10
CA GLY A 127 23.36 8.66 6.26
C GLY A 127 21.84 8.53 6.28
N MET A 128 21.22 9.28 7.20
CA MET A 128 19.78 9.26 7.44
C MET A 128 18.97 9.73 6.24
N ASP A 129 19.44 10.75 5.52
CA ASP A 129 18.75 11.27 4.34
C ASP A 129 18.73 10.25 3.20
N GLY A 130 19.85 9.54 2.99
CA GLY A 130 19.92 8.43 2.05
C GLY A 130 18.98 7.28 2.43
N PHE A 131 18.90 6.95 3.72
CA PHE A 131 17.92 5.96 4.23
C PHE A 131 16.47 6.40 3.94
N ARG A 132 16.10 7.63 4.34
CA ARG A 132 14.75 8.18 4.14
C ARG A 132 14.36 8.19 2.66
N GLN A 133 15.29 8.57 1.78
CA GLN A 133 15.08 8.55 0.35
C GLN A 133 14.82 7.14 -0.18
N ARG A 134 15.66 6.16 0.18
CA ARG A 134 15.47 4.75 -0.24
C ARG A 134 14.18 4.16 0.33
N TRP A 135 13.88 4.42 1.59
CA TRP A 135 12.67 3.98 2.26
C TRP A 135 11.42 4.50 1.55
N SER A 136 11.38 5.79 1.24
CA SER A 136 10.31 6.42 0.46
C SER A 136 10.15 5.79 -0.93
N LEU A 137 11.26 5.64 -1.66
CA LEU A 137 11.26 5.06 -3.01
C LEU A 137 10.81 3.59 -3.01
N HIS A 138 11.26 2.80 -2.04
CA HIS A 138 10.90 1.40 -1.93
C HIS A 138 9.40 1.21 -1.68
N GLY A 139 8.82 1.99 -0.77
CA GLY A 139 7.37 1.96 -0.53
C GLY A 139 6.56 2.31 -1.77
N ARG A 140 6.92 3.40 -2.46
CA ARG A 140 6.27 3.81 -3.71
C ARG A 140 6.38 2.74 -4.80
N LEU A 141 7.56 2.14 -4.94
CA LEU A 141 7.80 1.08 -5.92
C LEU A 141 6.90 -0.13 -5.65
N GLU A 142 6.85 -0.58 -4.41
CA GLU A 142 6.03 -1.71 -3.99
C GLU A 142 4.53 -1.45 -4.21
N ASP A 143 4.03 -0.28 -3.80
CA ASP A 143 2.63 0.10 -3.98
C ASP A 143 2.27 0.20 -5.47
N THR A 144 3.16 0.76 -6.31
CA THR A 144 2.94 0.88 -7.76
C THR A 144 2.94 -0.49 -8.44
N LYS A 145 3.83 -1.41 -8.04
CA LYS A 145 3.85 -2.80 -8.53
C LYS A 145 2.54 -3.53 -8.21
N LYS A 146 2.06 -3.42 -6.97
CA LYS A 146 0.78 -4.05 -6.55
C LYS A 146 -0.43 -3.46 -7.28
N ARG A 147 -0.42 -2.16 -7.55
CA ARG A 147 -1.46 -1.49 -8.35
C ARG A 147 -1.48 -2.02 -9.80
N LEU A 148 -0.31 -2.12 -10.43
CA LEU A 148 -0.16 -2.70 -11.77
C LEU A 148 -0.63 -4.15 -11.83
N GLU A 149 -0.25 -4.97 -10.84
CA GLU A 149 -0.68 -6.36 -10.74
C GLU A 149 -2.21 -6.46 -10.62
N SER A 150 -2.81 -5.66 -9.73
CA SER A 150 -4.27 -5.65 -9.52
C SER A 150 -5.02 -5.26 -10.79
N LEU A 151 -4.53 -4.26 -11.53
CA LEU A 151 -5.09 -3.85 -12.81
C LEU A 151 -5.06 -4.98 -13.84
N LYS A 152 -3.89 -5.62 -14.02
CA LYS A 152 -3.72 -6.75 -14.95
C LYS A 152 -4.62 -7.93 -14.61
N GLN A 153 -4.72 -8.29 -13.31
CA GLN A 153 -5.64 -9.33 -12.85
C GLN A 153 -7.10 -9.01 -13.20
N GLY A 154 -7.51 -7.75 -13.08
CA GLY A 154 -8.84 -7.29 -13.49
C GLY A 154 -9.09 -7.47 -15.00
N MET A 155 -8.11 -7.09 -15.82
CA MET A 155 -8.16 -7.23 -17.29
C MET A 155 -8.26 -8.71 -17.71
N GLU A 156 -7.40 -9.58 -17.18
CA GLU A 156 -7.39 -11.01 -17.48
C GLU A 156 -8.71 -11.70 -17.08
N LYS A 157 -9.30 -11.30 -15.96
CA LYS A 157 -10.58 -11.84 -15.49
C LYS A 157 -11.75 -11.42 -16.38
N ARG A 158 -11.65 -10.27 -17.04
CA ARG A 158 -12.61 -9.83 -18.05
C ARG A 158 -12.49 -10.66 -19.33
N GLU A 159 -11.28 -10.86 -19.84
CA GLU A 159 -11.03 -11.69 -21.03
C GLU A 159 -11.58 -13.12 -20.86
N LYS A 160 -11.37 -13.73 -19.70
CA LYS A 160 -11.90 -15.07 -19.36
C LYS A 160 -13.44 -15.15 -19.28
N LYS A 161 -14.13 -14.02 -19.11
CA LYS A 161 -15.61 -13.95 -19.12
C LYS A 161 -16.17 -13.68 -20.50
N GLU A 162 -15.41 -13.03 -21.37
CA GLU A 162 -15.81 -12.70 -22.74
C GLU A 162 -15.60 -13.87 -23.73
N GLU A 163 -14.83 -14.91 -23.38
CA GLU A 163 -14.88 -16.21 -24.07
C GLU A 163 -16.13 -17.03 -23.63
N PRO A 164 -17.14 -17.26 -24.50
CA PRO A 164 -18.26 -18.11 -24.16
C PRO A 164 -17.97 -19.56 -24.55
N THR A 165 -18.21 -20.46 -23.61
CA THR A 165 -19.02 -21.68 -23.79
C THR A 165 -19.59 -21.89 -25.20
N SER A 166 -18.77 -22.33 -26.16
CA SER A 166 -19.20 -22.86 -27.46
C SER A 166 -19.07 -24.38 -27.44
N SER A 167 -19.90 -25.06 -26.66
CA SER A 167 -20.09 -26.51 -26.80
C SER A 167 -21.49 -26.96 -26.42
N THR A 168 -22.51 -26.19 -26.83
CA THR A 168 -23.84 -26.77 -27.04
C THR A 168 -23.95 -27.21 -28.50
N THR A 169 -23.40 -28.38 -28.80
CA THR A 169 -23.88 -29.20 -29.93
C THR A 169 -24.39 -30.51 -29.37
N THR A 170 -25.69 -30.54 -29.16
CA THR A 170 -26.54 -31.74 -29.15
C THR A 170 -26.13 -32.68 -30.28
N LYS A 171 -25.33 -33.70 -29.98
CA LYS A 171 -25.24 -34.89 -30.83
C LYS A 171 -26.41 -35.80 -30.48
N LYS A 172 -27.56 -35.54 -31.11
CA LYS A 172 -28.62 -36.53 -31.28
C LYS A 172 -28.22 -37.45 -32.43
N GLY A 173 -28.31 -38.76 -32.19
CA GLY A 173 -28.71 -39.71 -33.23
C GLY A 173 -27.61 -40.65 -33.74
N TRP A 174 -27.71 -41.90 -33.29
CA TRP A 174 -27.05 -43.09 -33.80
C TRP A 174 -27.94 -43.73 -34.88
N PHE A 175 -27.34 -44.33 -35.90
CA PHE A 175 -27.86 -45.29 -36.89
C PHE A 175 -28.86 -44.83 -38.00
N SER A 176 -28.50 -45.29 -39.21
CA SER A 176 -29.24 -45.46 -40.48
C SER A 176 -29.56 -44.22 -41.31
#